data_AF-A0A167HZP9-F1
#
_entry.id   AF-A0A167HZP9-F1
#
_cell.length_a   1.000
_cell.length_b   1.000
_cell.length_c   1.000
_cell.angle_alpha   90.00
_cell.angle_beta   90.00
_cell.angle_gamma   90.00
#
_symmetry.space_group_name_H-M   'P 1'
#
loop_
_entity.id
_entity.type
_entity.pdbx_description
1 polymer ?
#
loop_
_entity_poly.entity_id
_entity_poly.type
_entity_poly.pdbx_seq_one_letter_code
_entity_poly.pdbx_strand_id
1 'polypeptide(L)'
;MRPLLQAIALSLVFLTTTGHGLRATILADTNRDGRVDMTGDSDVEGKDTWTEERGALFLANIADTNQRCSSAITDKTNSTSLDECHDASDNVLRNPKGRIIVSGGYARELVRIFHMNGSNWDYVDANHTFRAAELRAGFKMGIDARDIRRPQGWNGAAIINFIVTDDGESASDQVALRVAPVLTRHALQGIDKVFTGAAARWSQEELLISGLEDCSSRAAGLGKSVVRLNNSDHWMQDLFTAGYDKHAWTQRAHQSTHLYQKLTK
;
A
#
# COMPACT_ATOMS: atom_id res chain seq x y z
N MET A 1 -49.99 63.87 -24.69
CA MET A 1 -48.93 63.65 -23.67
C MET A 1 -49.13 62.28 -23.05
N ARG A 2 -48.06 61.53 -22.75
CA ARG A 2 -48.08 60.29 -21.96
C ARG A 2 -46.96 60.38 -20.90
N PRO A 3 -47.21 60.09 -19.62
CA PRO A 3 -46.14 60.03 -18.63
C PRO A 3 -45.33 58.74 -18.78
N LEU A 4 -44.00 58.83 -18.62
CA LEU A 4 -43.17 57.64 -18.35
C LEU A 4 -43.14 57.40 -16.84
N LEU A 5 -43.47 56.19 -16.43
CA LEU A 5 -43.18 55.68 -15.09
C LEU A 5 -41.75 55.11 -15.10
N GLN A 6 -40.83 55.73 -14.37
CA GLN A 6 -39.51 55.15 -14.12
C GLN A 6 -39.61 54.15 -12.97
N ALA A 7 -39.28 52.88 -13.22
CA ALA A 7 -39.16 51.87 -12.18
C ALA A 7 -37.80 52.01 -11.47
N ILE A 8 -37.81 52.16 -10.15
CA ILE A 8 -36.60 52.16 -9.32
C ILE A 8 -36.21 50.70 -9.05
N ALA A 9 -35.15 50.23 -9.71
CA ALA A 9 -34.58 48.91 -9.44
C ALA A 9 -33.79 48.93 -8.12
N LEU A 10 -34.34 48.30 -7.08
CA LEU A 10 -33.67 48.20 -5.78
C LEU A 10 -32.63 47.08 -5.81
N SER A 11 -31.38 47.43 -6.09
CA SER A 11 -30.25 46.49 -6.20
C SER A 11 -29.92 45.84 -4.86
N LEU A 12 -30.46 44.65 -4.59
CA LEU A 12 -30.14 43.88 -3.39
C LEU A 12 -28.74 43.26 -3.53
N VAL A 13 -27.73 43.96 -3.00
CA VAL A 13 -26.36 43.44 -2.95
C VAL A 13 -26.29 42.35 -1.87
N PHE A 14 -26.46 41.10 -2.28
CA PHE A 14 -26.09 39.95 -1.46
C PHE A 14 -24.57 39.94 -1.29
N LEU A 15 -24.09 40.42 -0.15
CA LEU A 15 -22.75 40.06 0.31
C LEU A 15 -22.78 38.57 0.64
N THR A 16 -22.35 37.73 -0.30
CA THR A 16 -22.05 36.32 -0.03
C THR A 16 -20.85 36.25 0.88
N THR A 17 -21.09 36.29 2.20
CA THR A 17 -20.11 35.91 3.20
C THR A 17 -19.68 34.47 2.89
N THR A 18 -18.48 34.31 2.34
CA THR A 18 -17.85 33.01 2.15
C THR A 18 -17.49 32.47 3.52
N GLY A 19 -18.46 31.81 4.16
CA GLY A 19 -18.28 31.04 5.37
C GLY A 19 -17.30 29.91 5.07
N HIS A 20 -16.03 30.15 5.40
CA HIS A 20 -14.92 29.21 5.25
C HIS A 20 -15.04 28.14 6.35
N GLY A 21 -16.09 27.32 6.21
CA GLY A 21 -16.41 26.23 7.11
C GLY A 21 -15.34 25.15 7.06
N LEU A 22 -15.12 24.50 8.21
CA LEU A 22 -14.09 23.47 8.39
C LEU A 22 -14.14 22.42 7.26
N ARG A 23 -13.06 22.32 6.47
CA ARG A 23 -12.93 21.32 5.39
C ARG A 23 -11.72 20.43 5.62
N ALA A 24 -11.99 19.21 6.05
CA ALA A 24 -11.07 18.08 5.92
C ALA A 24 -10.96 17.65 4.44
N THR A 25 -9.79 17.21 3.98
CA THR A 25 -9.62 16.60 2.65
C THR A 25 -8.47 15.59 2.67
N ILE A 26 -8.78 14.34 2.34
CA ILE A 26 -7.84 13.22 2.23
C ILE A 26 -7.85 12.63 0.81
N LEU A 27 -6.67 12.48 0.21
CA LEU A 27 -6.47 12.07 -1.18
C LEU A 27 -5.49 10.88 -1.26
N ALA A 28 -5.64 10.10 -2.34
CA ALA A 28 -4.79 8.96 -2.69
C ALA A 28 -4.65 8.89 -4.21
N ASP A 29 -3.72 8.07 -4.69
CA ASP A 29 -3.54 7.76 -6.12
C ASP A 29 -4.69 6.87 -6.64
N THR A 30 -5.83 7.49 -6.95
CA THR A 30 -7.08 6.81 -7.31
C THR A 30 -7.21 6.57 -8.81
N ASN A 31 -6.58 7.42 -9.62
CA ASN A 31 -6.45 7.22 -11.07
C ASN A 31 -5.37 6.18 -11.43
N ARG A 32 -4.48 5.84 -10.47
CA ARG A 32 -3.39 4.85 -10.57
C ARG A 32 -2.26 5.29 -11.51
N ASP A 33 -2.01 6.60 -11.64
CA ASP A 33 -0.94 7.17 -12.46
C ASP A 33 0.45 7.18 -11.76
N GLY A 34 0.49 6.90 -10.45
CA GLY A 34 1.72 6.91 -9.66
C GLY A 34 2.00 8.24 -8.96
N ARG A 35 1.00 9.12 -8.86
CA ARG A 35 1.03 10.41 -8.14
C ARG A 35 -0.25 10.56 -7.31
N VAL A 36 -0.26 11.56 -6.44
CA VAL A 36 -1.51 12.05 -5.83
C VAL A 36 -1.63 13.48 -6.31
N ASP A 37 -2.70 13.82 -7.03
CA ASP A 37 -3.00 15.21 -7.32
C ASP A 37 -3.40 15.92 -6.02
N MET A 38 -2.68 17.00 -5.69
CA MET A 38 -2.88 17.82 -4.50
C MET A 38 -3.44 19.21 -4.84
N THR A 39 -3.76 19.45 -6.13
CA THR A 39 -3.94 20.77 -6.73
C THR A 39 -5.14 20.89 -7.64
N GLY A 40 -5.45 19.85 -8.42
CA GLY A 40 -6.70 19.70 -9.16
C GLY A 40 -7.62 18.66 -8.50
N ASP A 41 -8.34 17.93 -9.34
CA ASP A 41 -9.48 17.08 -9.00
C ASP A 41 -9.39 15.64 -9.54
N SER A 42 -8.29 15.25 -10.19
CA SER A 42 -8.15 13.90 -10.79
C SER A 42 -8.19 12.77 -9.76
N ASP A 43 -7.84 13.07 -8.51
CA ASP A 43 -7.93 12.18 -7.34
C ASP A 43 -9.04 12.56 -6.35
N VAL A 44 -9.92 13.49 -6.72
CA VAL A 44 -11.10 13.88 -5.94
C VAL A 44 -12.32 13.04 -6.33
N GLU A 45 -12.55 12.84 -7.62
CA GLU A 45 -13.76 12.16 -8.13
C GLU A 45 -13.83 10.68 -7.73
N GLY A 46 -14.95 10.26 -7.13
CA GLY A 46 -15.24 8.85 -6.81
C GLY A 46 -14.28 8.16 -5.84
N LYS A 47 -13.38 8.92 -5.17
CA LYS A 47 -12.31 8.36 -4.33
C LYS A 47 -12.79 7.58 -3.10
N ASP A 48 -14.03 7.78 -2.68
CA ASP A 48 -14.67 7.07 -1.58
C ASP A 48 -15.12 5.64 -1.95
N THR A 49 -15.05 5.30 -3.24
CA THR A 49 -15.48 4.03 -3.81
C THR A 49 -14.30 3.36 -4.52
N TRP A 50 -14.18 2.04 -4.40
CA TRP A 50 -13.12 1.27 -5.07
C TRP A 50 -13.73 0.31 -6.08
N THR A 51 -13.26 0.35 -7.33
CA THR A 51 -13.64 -0.56 -8.43
C THR A 51 -12.39 -1.19 -9.04
N GLU A 52 -12.54 -2.22 -9.87
CA GLU A 52 -11.37 -2.83 -10.54
C GLU A 52 -10.68 -1.84 -11.50
N GLU A 53 -11.37 -0.76 -11.91
CA GLU A 53 -10.86 0.33 -12.77
C GLU A 53 -10.28 1.52 -11.98
N ARG A 54 -10.92 1.95 -10.86
CA ARG A 54 -10.59 3.20 -10.14
C ARG A 54 -10.52 3.00 -8.62
N GLY A 55 -9.78 3.86 -7.93
CA GLY A 55 -9.58 3.80 -6.48
C GLY A 55 -8.22 3.20 -6.13
N ALA A 56 -7.59 3.69 -5.07
CA ALA A 56 -6.16 3.51 -4.87
C ALA A 56 -5.76 2.08 -4.42
N LEU A 57 -4.51 1.72 -4.69
CA LEU A 57 -3.91 0.43 -4.32
C LEU A 57 -2.86 0.61 -3.22
N PHE A 58 -2.64 -0.42 -2.41
CA PHE A 58 -1.54 -0.48 -1.44
C PHE A 58 -0.98 -1.89 -1.28
N LEU A 59 0.27 -2.01 -0.82
CA LEU A 59 0.95 -3.32 -0.73
C LEU A 59 0.69 -4.02 0.60
N ALA A 60 0.72 -5.35 0.56
CA ALA A 60 0.86 -6.15 1.77
C ALA A 60 2.34 -6.24 2.09
N ASN A 61 2.76 -5.82 3.28
CA ASN A 61 4.17 -5.79 3.63
C ASN A 61 4.59 -7.14 4.23
N ILE A 62 4.64 -8.11 3.32
CA ILE A 62 4.88 -9.54 3.54
C ILE A 62 6.34 -9.96 3.27
N ALA A 63 7.24 -8.99 3.11
CA ALA A 63 8.69 -9.23 3.06
C ALA A 63 9.30 -9.30 4.47
N ASP A 64 10.54 -9.78 4.61
CA ASP A 64 11.31 -9.69 5.86
C ASP A 64 12.60 -8.89 5.62
N THR A 65 12.51 -7.57 5.80
CA THR A 65 13.62 -6.65 5.56
C THR A 65 14.77 -6.92 6.53
N ASN A 66 15.98 -7.01 5.97
CA ASN A 66 17.23 -7.34 6.70
C ASN A 66 17.21 -8.71 7.40
N GLN A 67 16.39 -9.67 6.95
CA GLN A 67 16.29 -11.03 7.52
C GLN A 67 15.94 -11.06 9.02
N ARG A 68 15.17 -10.07 9.51
CA ARG A 68 14.88 -9.84 10.92
C ARG A 68 14.25 -11.06 11.61
N CYS A 69 13.29 -11.74 11.01
CA CYS A 69 12.71 -12.97 11.57
C CYS A 69 13.22 -14.23 10.89
N SER A 70 13.58 -14.17 9.61
CA SER A 70 14.07 -15.32 8.84
C SER A 70 15.44 -15.82 9.31
N SER A 71 16.27 -14.95 9.92
CA SER A 71 17.51 -15.36 10.60
C SER A 71 17.29 -16.24 11.85
N ALA A 72 16.05 -16.33 12.36
CA ALA A 72 15.65 -17.19 13.47
C ALA A 72 14.76 -18.39 13.03
N ILE A 73 14.46 -18.53 11.73
CA ILE A 73 13.73 -19.68 11.20
C ILE A 73 14.65 -20.92 11.20
N THR A 74 14.07 -22.08 11.51
CA THR A 74 14.73 -23.38 11.46
C THR A 74 13.77 -24.43 10.89
N ASP A 75 14.27 -25.61 10.56
CA ASP A 75 13.47 -26.78 10.13
C ASP A 75 12.42 -27.25 11.17
N LYS A 76 12.41 -26.66 12.37
CA LYS A 76 11.45 -26.91 13.46
C LYS A 76 10.43 -25.78 13.64
N THR A 77 10.54 -24.69 12.88
CA THR A 77 9.57 -23.58 12.92
C THR A 77 8.27 -24.05 12.27
N ASN A 78 7.16 -23.97 13.02
CA ASN A 78 5.84 -24.38 12.55
C ASN A 78 5.28 -23.38 11.51
N SER A 79 4.32 -23.80 10.69
CA SER A 79 3.76 -22.98 9.62
C SER A 79 3.17 -21.64 10.08
N THR A 80 2.49 -21.59 11.23
CA THR A 80 1.94 -20.33 11.76
C THR A 80 3.05 -19.33 12.09
N SER A 81 4.15 -19.79 12.68
CA SER A 81 5.32 -18.94 12.95
C SER A 81 6.17 -18.63 11.70
N LEU A 82 5.92 -19.30 10.57
CA LEU A 82 6.41 -18.87 9.25
C LEU A 82 5.51 -17.79 8.65
N ASP A 83 4.18 -17.96 8.72
CA ASP A 83 3.18 -16.98 8.27
C ASP A 83 3.33 -15.64 9.02
N GLU A 84 3.70 -15.67 10.30
CA GLU A 84 4.02 -14.49 11.13
C GLU A 84 5.35 -13.81 10.78
N CYS A 85 6.21 -14.40 9.93
CA CYS A 85 7.54 -13.85 9.62
C CYS A 85 7.50 -12.82 8.47
N HIS A 86 7.07 -11.59 8.79
CA HIS A 86 7.09 -10.48 7.84
C HIS A 86 7.16 -9.09 8.51
N ASP A 87 7.53 -8.06 7.76
CA ASP A 87 7.73 -6.66 8.18
C ASP A 87 6.46 -6.00 8.77
N ALA A 88 5.30 -6.62 8.58
CA ALA A 88 4.02 -6.25 9.17
C ALA A 88 3.54 -7.10 10.35
N SER A 89 4.38 -7.98 10.89
CA SER A 89 4.11 -8.77 12.11
C SER A 89 4.01 -7.94 13.40
N ASP A 90 4.42 -6.67 13.38
CA ASP A 90 4.38 -5.76 14.53
C ASP A 90 4.05 -4.31 14.10
N ASN A 91 4.26 -3.33 14.98
CA ASN A 91 3.99 -1.92 14.72
C ASN A 91 5.23 -1.11 14.31
N VAL A 92 6.39 -1.75 14.12
CA VAL A 92 7.59 -1.10 13.59
C VAL A 92 7.60 -1.28 12.08
N LEU A 93 6.95 -0.38 11.33
CA LEU A 93 7.09 -0.42 9.88
C LEU A 93 8.51 0.00 9.51
N ARG A 94 9.23 -0.94 8.90
CA ARG A 94 10.58 -0.78 8.36
C ARG A 94 10.65 0.12 7.09
N ASN A 95 9.52 0.71 6.67
CA ASN A 95 9.42 1.84 5.72
C ASN A 95 8.07 2.64 5.89
N PRO A 96 7.89 3.50 6.93
CA PRO A 96 6.57 3.96 7.47
C PRO A 96 5.74 4.96 6.61
N LYS A 97 4.54 5.46 7.06
CA LYS A 97 3.88 6.83 6.88
C LYS A 97 2.35 6.94 7.34
N GLY A 98 1.83 8.07 7.90
CA GLY A 98 0.38 8.60 8.04
C GLY A 98 -0.70 8.27 9.16
N ARG A 99 -1.46 9.20 9.83
CA ARG A 99 -2.64 8.83 10.73
C ARG A 99 -3.99 9.05 10.08
N ILE A 100 -4.81 8.00 10.21
CA ILE A 100 -6.19 7.86 9.74
C ILE A 100 -6.97 7.00 10.75
N ILE A 101 -8.31 7.11 10.74
CA ILE A 101 -9.18 6.08 11.33
C ILE A 101 -9.52 5.04 10.24
N VAL A 102 -8.90 3.85 10.33
CA VAL A 102 -9.33 2.72 9.48
C VAL A 102 -10.69 2.23 9.93
N SER A 103 -11.54 1.88 8.98
CA SER A 103 -12.94 1.48 9.19
C SER A 103 -13.33 0.27 8.35
N GLY A 104 -14.25 -0.55 8.89
CA GLY A 104 -14.58 -1.89 8.38
C GLY A 104 -14.04 -3.01 9.30
N GLY A 105 -14.72 -4.17 9.30
CA GLY A 105 -14.57 -5.21 10.33
C GLY A 105 -13.16 -5.78 10.53
N TYR A 106 -12.33 -5.80 9.48
CA TYR A 106 -10.93 -6.29 9.52
C TYR A 106 -9.89 -5.15 9.46
N ALA A 107 -10.33 -3.92 9.23
CA ALA A 107 -9.45 -2.89 8.67
C ALA A 107 -8.44 -2.34 9.67
N ARG A 108 -8.78 -2.25 10.97
CA ARG A 108 -7.83 -1.80 12.02
C ARG A 108 -6.78 -2.85 12.39
N GLU A 109 -7.03 -4.11 12.10
CA GLU A 109 -6.12 -5.21 12.40
C GLU A 109 -5.13 -5.41 11.24
N LEU A 110 -5.66 -5.43 10.00
CA LEU A 110 -4.90 -5.80 8.81
C LEU A 110 -4.30 -4.62 8.03
N VAL A 111 -4.49 -3.37 8.46
CA VAL A 111 -3.93 -2.16 7.82
C VAL A 111 -3.12 -1.34 8.84
N ARG A 112 -1.95 -0.82 8.46
CA ARG A 112 -1.10 0.03 9.31
C ARG A 112 -0.77 1.36 8.66
N ILE A 113 -0.61 2.37 9.52
CA ILE A 113 -0.51 3.80 9.18
C ILE A 113 0.42 4.48 10.26
N PHE A 114 1.17 5.55 9.96
CA PHE A 114 2.30 6.14 10.75
C PHE A 114 2.32 7.72 10.80
N HIS A 115 3.42 8.50 10.73
CA HIS A 115 3.34 9.99 10.51
C HIS A 115 4.68 10.64 10.12
N MET A 116 4.78 11.43 9.03
CA MET A 116 6.06 12.02 8.59
C MET A 116 6.60 13.01 9.62
N ASN A 117 7.61 12.59 10.37
CA ASN A 117 8.22 13.37 11.43
C ASN A 117 9.68 13.62 11.07
N GLY A 118 9.91 14.70 10.32
CA GLY A 118 11.20 14.95 9.66
C GLY A 118 11.53 13.86 8.65
N SER A 119 12.64 13.14 8.85
CA SER A 119 13.03 11.98 8.04
C SER A 119 12.28 10.69 8.38
N ASN A 120 11.72 10.60 9.58
CA ASN A 120 11.14 9.39 10.13
C ASN A 120 9.65 9.28 9.76
N TRP A 121 9.02 8.14 10.05
CA TRP A 121 7.59 8.16 10.31
C TRP A 121 7.15 7.21 11.44
N ASP A 122 6.25 7.69 12.30
CA ASP A 122 5.99 7.10 13.62
C ASP A 122 4.61 6.40 13.67
N TYR A 123 4.49 5.18 14.21
CA TYR A 123 3.24 4.39 14.12
C TYR A 123 1.99 5.06 14.73
N VAL A 124 0.84 4.73 14.16
CA VAL A 124 -0.47 5.23 14.54
C VAL A 124 -1.30 4.12 15.16
N ASP A 125 -1.36 4.17 16.48
CA ASP A 125 -2.49 3.63 17.22
C ASP A 125 -3.73 4.54 17.12
N ALA A 126 -4.85 4.06 17.67
CA ALA A 126 -6.14 4.76 17.65
C ALA A 126 -6.22 6.00 18.58
N ASN A 127 -5.21 6.25 19.41
CA ASN A 127 -5.16 7.31 20.43
C ASN A 127 -4.23 8.48 20.05
N HIS A 128 -3.31 8.29 19.10
CA HIS A 128 -2.43 9.34 18.61
C HIS A 128 -3.24 10.58 18.16
N THR A 129 -2.75 11.79 18.46
CA THR A 129 -3.46 13.07 18.22
C THR A 129 -2.57 14.03 17.42
N PHE A 130 -3.14 14.73 16.44
CA PHE A 130 -2.42 15.63 15.53
C PHE A 130 -2.43 17.06 16.08
N ARG A 131 -1.38 17.83 15.79
CA ARG A 131 -1.36 19.26 16.05
C ARG A 131 -2.12 19.97 14.92
N ALA A 132 -2.96 20.95 15.27
CA ALA A 132 -3.72 21.72 14.28
C ALA A 132 -2.81 22.43 13.24
N ALA A 133 -1.57 22.75 13.60
CA ALA A 133 -0.56 23.28 12.68
C ALA A 133 -0.15 22.27 11.59
N GLU A 134 0.01 20.98 11.95
CA GLU A 134 0.32 19.90 11.01
C GLU A 134 -0.86 19.71 10.04
N LEU A 135 -2.08 19.64 10.58
CA LEU A 135 -3.30 19.51 9.77
C LEU A 135 -3.47 20.64 8.74
N ARG A 136 -3.21 21.89 9.15
CA ARG A 136 -3.35 23.10 8.32
C ARG A 136 -2.22 23.26 7.28
N ALA A 137 -1.00 22.84 7.60
CA ALA A 137 0.07 22.73 6.61
C ALA A 137 -0.21 21.64 5.58
N GLY A 138 -0.84 20.55 6.03
CA GLY A 138 -1.00 19.32 5.27
C GLY A 138 0.31 18.52 5.22
N PHE A 139 0.20 17.20 5.17
CA PHE A 139 1.36 16.31 5.19
C PHE A 139 1.13 15.06 4.36
N LYS A 140 2.24 14.41 4.03
CA LYS A 140 2.21 13.09 3.43
C LYS A 140 1.99 12.05 4.52
N MET A 141 1.14 11.11 4.16
CA MET A 141 0.76 9.92 4.87
C MET A 141 1.09 8.73 3.98
N GLY A 142 0.83 7.52 4.47
CA GLY A 142 0.94 6.33 3.65
C GLY A 142 0.29 5.16 4.32
N ILE A 143 0.47 3.95 3.78
CA ILE A 143 -0.34 2.80 4.17
C ILE A 143 0.32 1.49 3.71
N ASP A 144 0.29 0.48 4.56
CA ASP A 144 0.55 -0.92 4.19
C ASP A 144 -0.45 -1.87 4.85
N ALA A 145 -0.53 -3.10 4.35
CA ALA A 145 -1.31 -4.16 4.97
C ALA A 145 -0.42 -5.18 5.68
N ARG A 146 -0.98 -5.82 6.71
CA ARG A 146 -0.39 -7.02 7.34
C ARG A 146 -0.58 -8.27 6.49
N ASP A 147 -1.66 -8.33 5.73
CA ASP A 147 -2.09 -9.54 5.04
C ASP A 147 -2.52 -9.25 3.59
N ILE A 148 -2.61 -10.30 2.79
CA ILE A 148 -3.06 -10.29 1.40
C ILE A 148 -4.59 -10.44 1.31
N ARG A 149 -5.14 -10.35 0.09
CA ARG A 149 -6.53 -10.75 -0.18
C ARG A 149 -6.67 -12.27 0.05
N ARG A 150 -7.53 -12.72 0.98
CA ARG A 150 -7.76 -14.16 1.23
C ARG A 150 -9.18 -14.60 0.83
N PRO A 151 -9.37 -15.74 0.14
CA PRO A 151 -10.69 -16.32 -0.11
C PRO A 151 -11.43 -16.59 1.22
N GLN A 152 -12.72 -16.24 1.30
CA GLN A 152 -13.56 -16.29 2.51
C GLN A 152 -13.04 -15.48 3.73
N GLY A 153 -11.92 -14.75 3.59
CA GLY A 153 -11.38 -13.84 4.59
C GLY A 153 -11.49 -12.39 4.15
N TRP A 154 -10.50 -11.57 4.52
CA TRP A 154 -10.46 -10.17 4.08
C TRP A 154 -10.19 -10.06 2.58
N ASN A 155 -11.05 -9.33 1.87
CA ASN A 155 -10.96 -9.09 0.43
C ASN A 155 -9.96 -7.98 0.03
N GLY A 156 -9.16 -7.51 1.00
CA GLY A 156 -8.19 -6.44 0.89
C GLY A 156 -8.76 -5.02 0.95
N ALA A 157 -10.08 -4.82 1.12
CA ALA A 157 -10.67 -3.48 1.11
C ALA A 157 -10.45 -2.72 2.43
N ALA A 158 -10.06 -1.45 2.33
CA ALA A 158 -9.87 -0.55 3.47
C ALA A 158 -10.53 0.81 3.17
N ILE A 159 -11.41 1.26 4.07
CA ILE A 159 -11.96 2.62 4.03
C ILE A 159 -11.23 3.45 5.09
N ILE A 160 -10.57 4.48 4.58
CA ILE A 160 -9.68 5.40 5.28
C ILE A 160 -10.50 6.64 5.61
N ASN A 161 -11.06 6.66 6.82
CA ASN A 161 -11.85 7.77 7.31
C ASN A 161 -10.93 8.79 8.00
N PHE A 162 -11.03 10.05 7.59
CA PHE A 162 -10.26 11.14 8.16
C PHE A 162 -11.21 12.22 8.67
N ILE A 163 -11.14 12.50 9.97
CA ILE A 163 -12.09 13.36 10.69
C ILE A 163 -11.29 14.40 11.47
N VAL A 164 -11.73 15.66 11.39
CA VAL A 164 -11.20 16.80 12.15
C VAL A 164 -12.34 17.41 12.95
N THR A 165 -12.07 17.71 14.22
CA THR A 165 -12.94 18.51 15.09
C THR A 165 -12.15 19.73 15.56
N ASP A 166 -12.72 20.93 15.45
CA ASP A 166 -12.09 22.22 15.81
C ASP A 166 -13.18 23.08 16.48
N ASP A 167 -13.03 23.42 17.76
CA ASP A 167 -13.98 24.19 18.59
C ASP A 167 -15.46 23.75 18.55
N GLY A 168 -15.71 22.45 18.30
CA GLY A 168 -17.04 21.84 18.25
C GLY A 168 -17.63 21.69 16.85
N GLU A 169 -17.09 22.38 15.85
CA GLU A 169 -17.34 22.03 14.45
C GLU A 169 -16.60 20.72 14.11
N SER A 170 -17.13 19.93 13.17
CA SER A 170 -16.47 18.72 12.69
C SER A 170 -16.62 18.54 11.19
N ALA A 171 -15.53 18.09 10.55
CA ALA A 171 -15.44 17.85 9.13
C ALA A 171 -14.82 16.48 8.87
N SER A 172 -15.38 15.74 7.93
CA SER A 172 -14.95 14.38 7.59
C SER A 172 -14.76 14.24 6.09
N ASP A 173 -13.74 13.48 5.70
CA ASP A 173 -13.52 13.05 4.34
C ASP A 173 -12.96 11.61 4.33
N GLN A 174 -13.21 10.86 3.27
CA GLN A 174 -12.85 9.44 3.17
C GLN A 174 -12.24 9.07 1.83
N VAL A 175 -11.43 8.01 1.82
CA VAL A 175 -10.91 7.40 0.59
C VAL A 175 -10.91 5.88 0.73
N ALA A 176 -11.28 5.19 -0.35
CA ALA A 176 -11.30 3.73 -0.41
C ALA A 176 -10.06 3.21 -1.14
N LEU A 177 -9.39 2.24 -0.51
CA LEU A 177 -8.24 1.55 -1.07
C LEU A 177 -8.45 0.04 -1.04
N ARG A 178 -7.65 -0.67 -1.84
CA ARG A 178 -7.57 -2.12 -1.79
C ARG A 178 -6.14 -2.62 -1.87
N VAL A 179 -5.82 -3.63 -1.07
CA VAL A 179 -4.52 -4.31 -1.12
C VAL A 179 -4.28 -4.86 -2.52
N ALA A 180 -3.08 -4.71 -3.06
CA ALA A 180 -2.68 -5.29 -4.34
C ALA A 180 -2.77 -6.83 -4.25
N PRO A 181 -3.30 -7.52 -5.27
CA PRO A 181 -3.27 -8.97 -5.30
C PRO A 181 -1.83 -9.46 -5.47
N VAL A 182 -1.47 -10.57 -4.81
CA VAL A 182 -0.28 -11.33 -5.19
C VAL A 182 -0.57 -12.02 -6.51
N LEU A 183 0.27 -11.77 -7.51
CA LEU A 183 0.19 -12.35 -8.84
C LEU A 183 1.27 -13.44 -8.98
N THR A 184 0.88 -14.60 -9.48
CA THR A 184 1.83 -15.65 -9.90
C THR A 184 2.45 -15.29 -11.24
N ARG A 185 3.63 -15.85 -11.53
CA ARG A 185 4.33 -15.62 -12.79
C ARG A 185 3.92 -16.62 -13.87
N HIS A 186 3.79 -16.12 -15.09
CA HIS A 186 3.44 -16.94 -16.26
C HIS A 186 4.71 -17.49 -16.93
N ALA A 187 4.66 -18.72 -17.46
CA ALA A 187 5.83 -19.41 -18.02
C ALA A 187 6.47 -18.74 -19.27
N LEU A 188 5.83 -17.72 -19.84
CA LEU A 188 6.39 -16.90 -20.93
C LEU A 188 7.01 -15.56 -20.44
N GLN A 189 7.05 -15.30 -19.13
CA GLN A 189 7.79 -14.17 -18.56
C GLN A 189 9.29 -14.49 -18.50
N GLY A 190 10.13 -13.44 -18.46
CA GLY A 190 11.58 -13.60 -18.29
C GLY A 190 11.93 -14.32 -16.98
N ILE A 191 12.95 -15.18 -17.03
CA ILE A 191 13.43 -15.95 -15.88
C ILE A 191 14.55 -15.15 -15.20
N ASP A 192 14.32 -14.62 -14.00
CA ASP A 192 15.39 -13.93 -13.24
C ASP A 192 16.34 -14.91 -12.53
N LYS A 193 15.78 -16.01 -12.03
CA LYS A 193 16.47 -17.02 -11.19
C LYS A 193 15.87 -18.40 -11.41
N VAL A 194 16.72 -19.41 -11.29
CA VAL A 194 16.36 -20.83 -11.21
C VAL A 194 16.69 -21.32 -9.81
N PHE A 195 15.85 -22.17 -9.22
CA PHE A 195 16.07 -22.75 -7.89
C PHE A 195 16.13 -24.27 -7.99
N THR A 196 17.01 -24.89 -7.21
CA THR A 196 17.20 -26.35 -7.18
C THR A 196 17.66 -26.80 -5.78
N GLY A 197 17.59 -28.10 -5.50
CA GLY A 197 18.13 -28.69 -4.27
C GLY A 197 19.66 -28.62 -4.25
N ALA A 198 20.26 -28.55 -3.05
CA ALA A 198 21.71 -28.45 -2.90
C ALA A 198 22.42 -29.81 -2.98
N ALA A 199 21.75 -30.88 -2.57
CA ALA A 199 22.32 -32.22 -2.46
C ALA A 199 21.67 -33.19 -3.45
N ALA A 200 22.34 -33.43 -4.58
CA ALA A 200 21.97 -34.50 -5.51
C ALA A 200 22.04 -35.86 -4.79
N ARG A 201 20.94 -36.63 -4.84
CA ARG A 201 20.84 -37.95 -4.20
C ARG A 201 21.54 -39.06 -4.99
N TRP A 202 21.87 -38.78 -6.25
CA TRP A 202 22.36 -39.72 -7.27
C TRP A 202 23.08 -38.94 -8.40
N SER A 203 24.00 -39.58 -9.13
CA SER A 203 24.89 -38.88 -10.06
C SER A 203 24.16 -38.25 -11.26
N GLN A 204 23.01 -38.79 -11.65
CA GLN A 204 22.15 -38.26 -12.71
C GLN A 204 21.52 -36.90 -12.33
N GLU A 205 21.27 -36.67 -11.05
CA GLU A 205 20.74 -35.40 -10.54
C GLU A 205 21.82 -34.31 -10.51
N GLU A 206 23.07 -34.66 -10.17
CA GLU A 206 24.18 -33.70 -10.26
C GLU A 206 24.50 -33.36 -11.73
N LEU A 207 24.34 -34.32 -12.66
CA LEU A 207 24.41 -34.04 -14.11
C LEU A 207 23.28 -33.10 -14.57
N LEU A 208 22.06 -33.26 -14.06
CA LEU A 208 20.94 -32.36 -14.34
C LEU A 208 21.21 -30.94 -13.80
N ILE A 209 21.65 -30.82 -12.55
CA ILE A 209 21.97 -29.52 -11.93
C ILE A 209 23.13 -28.84 -12.66
N SER A 210 24.19 -29.57 -12.98
CA SER A 210 25.32 -29.06 -13.78
C SER A 210 24.87 -28.58 -15.17
N GLY A 211 23.95 -29.32 -15.81
CA GLY A 211 23.35 -28.94 -17.09
C GLY A 211 22.47 -27.69 -16.99
N LEU A 212 21.74 -27.50 -15.89
CA LEU A 212 20.99 -26.28 -15.62
C LEU A 212 21.90 -25.09 -15.36
N GLU A 213 23.00 -25.28 -14.61
CA GLU A 213 24.01 -24.25 -14.33
C GLU A 213 24.73 -23.78 -15.60
N ASP A 214 25.13 -24.71 -16.47
CA ASP A 214 25.69 -24.40 -17.79
C ASP A 214 24.67 -23.70 -18.71
N CYS A 215 23.45 -24.27 -18.87
CA CYS A 215 22.39 -23.64 -19.67
C CYS A 215 22.07 -22.21 -19.21
N SER A 216 21.94 -21.99 -17.89
CA SER A 216 21.69 -20.68 -17.30
C SER A 216 22.85 -19.71 -17.58
N SER A 217 24.11 -20.17 -17.44
CA SER A 217 25.29 -19.36 -17.74
C SER A 217 25.40 -18.90 -19.20
N ARG A 218 24.83 -19.69 -20.13
CA ARG A 218 24.79 -19.39 -21.57
C ARG A 218 23.51 -18.65 -22.00
N ALA A 219 22.49 -18.56 -21.15
CA ALA A 219 21.23 -17.88 -21.44
C ALA A 219 21.34 -16.36 -21.25
N ALA A 220 20.99 -15.60 -22.29
CA ALA A 220 21.02 -14.14 -22.27
C ALA A 220 20.08 -13.58 -21.19
N GLY A 221 20.62 -12.70 -20.33
CA GLY A 221 19.89 -12.11 -19.20
C GLY A 221 19.86 -12.95 -17.91
N LEU A 222 20.15 -14.25 -17.98
CA LEU A 222 20.15 -15.16 -16.82
C LEU A 222 21.51 -15.20 -16.10
N GLY A 223 22.58 -15.56 -16.82
CA GLY A 223 23.91 -15.72 -16.23
C GLY A 223 23.97 -16.81 -15.14
N LYS A 224 24.81 -16.64 -14.12
CA LYS A 224 24.93 -17.63 -13.01
C LYS A 224 23.81 -17.47 -11.96
N SER A 225 22.56 -17.53 -12.39
CA SER A 225 21.38 -17.31 -11.54
C SER A 225 20.66 -18.59 -11.11
N VAL A 226 21.38 -19.72 -11.05
CA VAL A 226 20.93 -20.94 -10.37
C VAL A 226 21.24 -20.82 -8.88
N VAL A 227 20.24 -21.00 -8.04
CA VAL A 227 20.34 -21.00 -6.57
C VAL A 227 20.11 -22.42 -6.06
N ARG A 228 21.19 -23.07 -5.64
CA ARG A 228 21.13 -24.31 -4.85
C ARG A 228 20.65 -23.95 -3.44
N LEU A 229 19.39 -24.25 -3.12
CA LEU A 229 18.82 -24.08 -1.78
C LEU A 229 19.22 -25.26 -0.90
N ASN A 230 19.56 -25.01 0.38
CA ASN A 230 20.04 -26.04 1.32
C ASN A 230 18.91 -26.99 1.77
N ASN A 231 18.43 -27.78 0.83
CA ASN A 231 17.43 -28.82 0.97
C ASN A 231 17.90 -30.05 0.16
N SER A 232 17.45 -31.24 0.57
CA SER A 232 17.65 -32.51 -0.14
C SER A 232 16.43 -32.95 -0.94
N ASP A 233 15.33 -32.20 -0.91
CA ASP A 233 14.17 -32.44 -1.77
C ASP A 233 14.48 -32.10 -3.24
N HIS A 234 14.02 -32.96 -4.14
CA HIS A 234 14.09 -32.76 -5.59
C HIS A 234 12.80 -32.15 -6.16
N TRP A 235 11.67 -32.24 -5.44
CA TRP A 235 10.40 -31.61 -5.82
C TRP A 235 10.36 -30.14 -5.40
N MET A 236 11.39 -29.37 -5.76
CA MET A 236 11.54 -27.96 -5.41
C MET A 236 10.37 -27.07 -5.88
N GLN A 237 9.61 -27.53 -6.88
CA GLN A 237 8.38 -26.89 -7.38
C GLN A 237 7.19 -27.02 -6.42
N ASP A 238 7.15 -28.03 -5.56
CA ASP A 238 6.05 -28.22 -4.59
C ASP A 238 6.25 -27.41 -3.30
N LEU A 239 7.47 -26.90 -3.06
CA LEU A 239 7.84 -26.17 -1.86
C LEU A 239 7.36 -24.70 -1.86
N PHE A 240 7.38 -24.03 -3.03
CA PHE A 240 6.95 -22.64 -3.15
C PHE A 240 6.58 -22.28 -4.59
N THR A 241 5.74 -21.25 -4.75
CA THR A 241 5.50 -20.57 -6.03
C THR A 241 5.98 -19.12 -5.94
N ALA A 242 6.80 -18.68 -6.89
CA ALA A 242 7.29 -17.31 -6.94
C ALA A 242 6.19 -16.36 -7.47
N GLY A 243 5.63 -15.54 -6.58
CA GLY A 243 4.70 -14.45 -6.91
C GLY A 243 5.31 -13.06 -6.71
N TYR A 244 4.53 -12.03 -7.02
CA TYR A 244 4.85 -10.61 -6.77
C TYR A 244 3.56 -9.81 -6.54
N ASP A 245 3.64 -8.71 -5.79
CA ASP A 245 2.63 -7.66 -5.78
C ASP A 245 3.17 -6.37 -6.43
N LYS A 246 2.28 -5.46 -6.83
CA LYS A 246 2.65 -4.19 -7.47
C LYS A 246 1.55 -3.14 -7.38
N HIS A 247 1.95 -1.88 -7.29
CA HIS A 247 1.10 -0.72 -7.58
C HIS A 247 1.87 0.33 -8.39
N ALA A 248 1.24 1.48 -8.68
CA ALA A 248 1.81 2.48 -9.60
C ALA A 248 3.12 3.11 -9.08
N TRP A 249 3.30 3.24 -7.76
CA TRP A 249 4.49 3.86 -7.16
C TRP A 249 5.72 2.94 -7.08
N THR A 250 5.63 1.66 -7.43
CA THR A 250 6.67 0.66 -7.14
C THR A 250 7.92 0.80 -8.05
N GLN A 251 8.70 1.87 -7.87
CA GLN A 251 10.03 2.06 -8.50
C GLN A 251 11.16 1.39 -7.71
N ARG A 252 10.91 1.00 -6.45
CA ARG A 252 11.73 0.09 -5.65
C ARG A 252 10.77 -0.80 -4.85
N ALA A 253 11.21 -1.99 -4.47
CA ALA A 253 10.47 -2.84 -3.54
C ALA A 253 10.20 -2.11 -2.20
N HIS A 254 9.22 -2.58 -1.43
CA HIS A 254 8.89 -2.13 -0.07
C HIS A 254 8.31 -0.70 0.08
N GLN A 255 7.87 0.00 -0.98
CA GLN A 255 7.24 1.32 -0.81
C GLN A 255 5.73 1.24 -0.55
N SER A 256 5.34 1.68 0.66
CA SER A 256 3.97 2.02 1.05
C SER A 256 3.36 3.04 0.09
N THR A 257 2.05 2.93 -0.19
CA THR A 257 1.32 3.95 -0.96
C THR A 257 1.30 5.26 -0.20
N HIS A 258 1.42 6.39 -0.89
CA HIS A 258 1.29 7.70 -0.27
C HIS A 258 -0.18 8.15 -0.25
N LEU A 259 -0.59 8.69 0.90
CA LEU A 259 -1.84 9.41 1.09
C LEU A 259 -1.49 10.89 1.33
N TYR A 260 -2.36 11.83 0.96
CA TYR A 260 -2.19 13.26 1.27
C TYR A 260 -3.36 13.78 2.11
N GLN A 261 -3.05 14.67 3.04
CA GLN A 261 -4.01 15.31 3.94
C GLN A 261 -3.88 16.83 3.85
N LYS A 262 -5.01 17.54 3.79
CA LYS A 262 -5.09 19.00 3.98
C LYS A 262 -6.33 19.39 4.78
N LEU A 263 -6.16 20.34 5.70
CA LEU A 263 -7.25 21.06 6.36
C LEU A 263 -7.29 22.50 5.84
N THR A 264 -8.45 22.95 5.37
CA THR A 264 -8.72 24.38 5.19
C THR A 264 -9.83 24.83 6.14
N LYS A 265 -9.71 26.06 6.63
CA LYS A 265 -10.88 26.93 6.77
C LYS A 265 -10.85 27.74 5.49
#